data_AF-A0A7U2EWX8-F1
#
_entry.id   AF-A0A7U2EWX8-F1
#
_cell.length_a   1.000
_cell.length_b   1.000
_cell.length_c   1.000
_cell.angle_alpha   90.00
_cell.angle_beta   90.00
_cell.angle_gamma   90.00
#
_symmetry.space_group_name_H-M   'P 1'
#
loop_
_entity.id
_entity.type
_entity.pdbx_description
1 polymer ?
#
loop_
_entity_poly.entity_id
_entity_poly.type
_entity_poly.pdbx_seq_one_letter_code
_entity_poly.pdbx_strand_id
1 'polypeptide(L)'
;MNAATDRVDDDGVRAPGAAQEPETPDETTNPASAPIPSYEAAIGLAPPAIPAIVPQVAPLPEELPDYTPIDSNQTTFMIYGTFIHTPNGPAYHLSSLLDAHIAKLRIRRLRAEDIALIEAGRSRNVPFDIASTLYEAHDPPFLQNEYYIQSKTHSGWPGVLQLQFGFRSWHVRQVMQQGMTPQALLTCGKAGSLKRRISERRNELVPSVWKDVHGRVLATEVLKLEGGKMLPTIELSKDLGQVWRELMLALWVSRLWAGFGAGSGG
;
A
#
# COMPACT_ATOMS: atom_id res chain seq x y z
N MET A 1 -62.07 -30.07 -33.84
CA MET A 1 -62.95 -29.83 -32.68
C MET A 1 -62.51 -28.46 -32.14
N ASN A 2 -62.97 -27.34 -32.72
CA ASN A 2 -64.27 -26.64 -32.54
C ASN A 2 -64.50 -26.33 -31.05
N ALA A 3 -64.66 -25.09 -30.57
CA ALA A 3 -65.11 -23.81 -31.15
C ALA A 3 -64.43 -22.63 -30.37
N ALA A 4 -64.12 -21.44 -30.90
CA ALA A 4 -64.97 -20.40 -31.54
C ALA A 4 -66.13 -19.98 -30.59
N THR A 5 -66.49 -18.73 -30.30
CA THR A 5 -66.45 -17.39 -30.93
C THR A 5 -66.85 -16.37 -29.82
N ASP A 6 -66.53 -15.07 -29.87
CA ASP A 6 -67.17 -14.01 -30.67
C ASP A 6 -66.34 -12.72 -30.46
N ARG A 7 -65.83 -12.07 -31.52
CA ARG A 7 -66.44 -10.98 -32.33
C ARG A 7 -66.35 -9.59 -31.65
N VAL A 8 -66.14 -8.44 -32.29
CA VAL A 8 -65.91 -7.94 -33.69
C VAL A 8 -65.66 -6.44 -33.46
N ASP A 9 -64.48 -5.93 -33.82
CA ASP A 9 -64.19 -5.00 -34.94
C ASP A 9 -64.53 -3.53 -34.65
N ASP A 10 -63.57 -2.63 -34.91
CA ASP A 10 -63.81 -1.54 -35.87
C ASP A 10 -62.50 -0.91 -36.37
N ASP A 11 -62.37 -0.88 -37.70
CA ASP A 11 -61.70 0.08 -38.59
C ASP A 11 -60.30 0.67 -38.26
N GLY A 12 -59.34 0.78 -39.18
CA GLY A 12 -59.36 0.68 -40.64
C GLY A 12 -58.12 1.40 -41.21
N VAL A 13 -57.18 0.60 -41.73
CA VAL A 13 -56.33 0.78 -42.94
C VAL A 13 -56.12 2.24 -43.45
N ARG A 14 -54.94 2.86 -43.30
CA ARG A 14 -53.67 2.83 -44.10
C ARG A 14 -53.59 3.82 -45.29
N ALA A 15 -52.47 4.57 -45.30
CA ALA A 15 -51.72 5.20 -46.43
C ALA A 15 -52.10 6.64 -46.87
N PRO A 16 -51.27 7.38 -47.65
CA PRO A 16 -49.78 7.41 -47.77
C PRO A 16 -49.17 8.86 -47.85
N GLY A 17 -47.84 8.96 -47.70
CA GLY A 17 -46.94 9.72 -48.60
C GLY A 17 -46.86 11.27 -48.64
N ALA A 18 -45.65 11.77 -48.32
CA ALA A 18 -44.86 12.80 -49.04
C ALA A 18 -45.14 14.32 -48.95
N ALA A 19 -44.06 15.02 -48.55
CA ALA A 19 -43.47 16.26 -49.13
C ALA A 19 -43.95 17.68 -48.71
N GLN A 20 -42.91 18.51 -48.46
CA GLN A 20 -42.74 19.95 -48.76
C GLN A 20 -43.10 21.05 -47.73
N GLU A 21 -42.04 21.68 -47.19
CA GLU A 21 -41.85 23.16 -47.07
C GLU A 21 -41.87 23.82 -48.47
N PRO A 22 -41.91 25.18 -48.64
CA PRO A 22 -41.69 26.29 -47.69
C PRO A 22 -42.71 27.46 -47.82
N GLU A 23 -42.54 28.55 -47.06
CA GLU A 23 -42.52 29.95 -47.57
C GLU A 23 -42.44 30.99 -46.43
N THR A 24 -41.57 31.99 -46.61
CA THR A 24 -41.55 33.31 -45.95
C THR A 24 -41.61 34.38 -47.04
N PRO A 25 -42.15 35.58 -46.77
CA PRO A 25 -41.28 36.77 -46.94
C PRO A 25 -41.54 37.97 -45.99
N ASP A 26 -40.55 38.88 -46.01
CA ASP A 26 -40.33 40.24 -45.43
C ASP A 26 -41.57 41.16 -45.28
N GLU A 27 -41.60 42.26 -44.50
CA GLU A 27 -40.69 43.42 -44.43
C GLU A 27 -41.22 44.42 -43.38
N THR A 28 -40.40 45.00 -42.48
CA THR A 28 -40.36 46.47 -42.19
C THR A 28 -39.38 46.85 -41.06
N THR A 29 -38.55 47.84 -41.39
CA THR A 29 -37.46 48.50 -40.67
C THR A 29 -37.91 49.35 -39.47
N ASN A 30 -37.18 49.33 -38.34
CA ASN A 30 -37.04 50.48 -37.41
C ASN A 30 -35.84 50.30 -36.42
N PRO A 31 -35.27 51.41 -35.86
CA PRO A 31 -33.83 51.54 -35.62
C PRO A 31 -33.41 51.53 -34.13
N ALA A 32 -32.09 51.41 -33.93
CA ALA A 32 -31.32 51.82 -32.76
C ALA A 32 -31.58 51.09 -31.42
N SER A 33 -31.03 49.87 -31.27
CA SER A 33 -30.65 49.36 -29.94
C SER A 33 -29.32 50.00 -29.52
N ALA A 34 -29.38 50.95 -28.59
CA ALA A 34 -28.21 51.29 -27.78
C ALA A 34 -27.80 50.04 -26.97
N PRO A 35 -26.53 49.60 -27.00
CA PRO A 35 -26.12 48.43 -26.25
C PRO A 35 -26.21 48.73 -24.74
N ILE A 36 -26.87 47.84 -24.01
CA ILE A 36 -26.89 47.86 -22.55
C ILE A 36 -25.43 47.74 -22.09
N PRO A 37 -24.92 48.68 -21.27
CA PRO A 37 -23.53 48.65 -20.84
C PRO A 37 -23.23 47.37 -20.04
N SER A 38 -22.08 46.76 -20.31
CA SER A 38 -21.62 45.57 -19.59
C SER A 38 -21.44 45.88 -18.10
N TYR A 39 -21.66 44.86 -17.27
CA TYR A 39 -21.60 44.90 -15.81
C TYR A 39 -20.33 45.59 -15.26
N GLU A 40 -19.22 45.53 -16.00
CA GLU A 40 -17.92 46.10 -15.66
C GLU A 40 -17.94 47.64 -15.52
N ALA A 41 -18.81 48.34 -16.23
CA ALA A 41 -18.94 49.80 -16.13
C ALA A 41 -19.76 50.27 -14.92
N ALA A 42 -20.49 49.37 -14.24
CA ALA A 42 -21.41 49.72 -13.14
C ALA A 42 -20.83 49.56 -11.73
N ILE A 43 -19.65 48.94 -11.57
CA ILE A 43 -19.09 48.60 -10.25
C ILE A 43 -17.74 49.24 -9.91
N GLY A 44 -17.10 49.99 -10.82
CA GLY A 44 -15.92 50.82 -10.48
C GLY A 44 -14.74 50.08 -9.84
N LEU A 45 -14.65 48.75 -10.03
CA LEU A 45 -13.57 47.93 -9.48
C LEU A 45 -12.54 47.68 -10.58
N ALA A 46 -11.36 48.27 -10.43
CA ALA A 46 -10.21 47.90 -11.25
C ALA A 46 -9.89 46.41 -11.02
N PRO A 47 -9.51 45.64 -12.07
CA PRO A 47 -9.16 44.24 -11.91
C PRO A 47 -7.94 44.10 -10.98
N PRO A 48 -7.90 43.08 -10.10
CA PRO A 48 -6.76 42.88 -9.21
C PRO A 48 -5.50 42.61 -10.04
N ALA A 49 -4.41 43.30 -9.71
CA ALA A 49 -3.11 43.08 -10.33
C ALA A 49 -2.69 41.61 -10.17
N ILE A 50 -2.36 40.96 -11.29
CA ILE A 50 -1.81 39.61 -11.30
C ILE A 50 -0.45 39.66 -10.60
N PRO A 51 -0.23 38.96 -9.46
CA PRO A 51 1.09 38.91 -8.86
C PRO A 51 2.05 38.22 -9.83
N ALA A 52 3.23 38.81 -10.02
CA ALA A 52 4.29 38.24 -10.84
C ALA A 52 4.58 36.80 -10.39
N ILE A 53 4.56 35.86 -11.34
CA ILE A 53 4.97 34.48 -11.12
C ILE A 53 6.46 34.52 -10.77
N VAL A 54 6.76 34.40 -9.48
CA VAL A 54 8.11 34.07 -9.02
C VAL A 54 8.42 32.70 -9.61
N PRO A 55 9.55 32.50 -10.31
CA PRO A 55 9.93 31.18 -10.78
C PRO A 55 9.95 30.25 -9.56
N GLN A 56 9.03 29.29 -9.52
CA GLN A 56 9.12 28.21 -8.56
C GLN A 56 10.45 27.51 -8.82
N VAL A 57 11.40 27.72 -7.90
CA VAL A 57 12.59 26.89 -7.81
C VAL A 57 12.09 25.46 -7.79
N ALA A 58 12.47 24.67 -8.80
CA ALA A 58 12.20 23.25 -8.82
C ALA A 58 12.58 22.67 -7.44
N PRO A 59 11.75 21.84 -6.80
CA PRO A 59 12.15 21.23 -5.54
C PRO A 59 13.49 20.56 -5.78
N LEU A 60 14.51 20.96 -4.99
CA LEU A 60 15.79 20.28 -4.94
C LEU A 60 15.49 18.77 -4.84
N PRO A 61 16.21 17.92 -5.58
CA PRO A 61 16.03 16.47 -5.44
C PRO A 61 16.13 16.16 -3.95
N GLU A 62 15.04 15.63 -3.41
CA GLU A 62 14.92 15.22 -2.01
C GLU A 62 16.14 14.35 -1.73
N GLU A 63 17.09 14.91 -0.99
CA GLU A 63 18.37 14.24 -0.72
C GLU A 63 18.01 12.92 -0.04
N LEU A 64 18.28 11.80 -0.73
CA LEU A 64 17.98 10.48 -0.19
C LEU A 64 18.65 10.40 1.17
N PRO A 65 17.90 10.07 2.24
CA PRO A 65 18.48 10.07 3.58
C PRO A 65 19.74 9.20 3.60
N ASP A 66 20.78 9.64 4.30
CA ASP A 66 22.06 8.93 4.42
C ASP A 66 21.89 7.66 5.26
N TYR A 67 21.27 6.66 4.64
CA TYR A 67 21.03 5.37 5.25
C TYR A 67 22.31 4.55 5.19
N THR A 68 22.62 3.90 6.31
CA THR A 68 23.76 2.97 6.35
C THR A 68 23.54 1.86 5.32
N PRO A 69 24.48 1.63 4.39
CA PRO A 69 24.34 0.56 3.42
C PRO A 69 24.32 -0.79 4.15
N ILE A 70 23.27 -1.56 3.94
CA ILE A 70 23.17 -2.92 4.47
C ILE A 70 23.87 -3.84 3.49
N ASP A 71 24.86 -4.58 3.99
CA ASP A 71 25.58 -5.54 3.16
C ASP A 71 24.59 -6.62 2.65
N SER A 72 24.56 -6.80 1.33
CA SER A 72 23.79 -7.87 0.69
C SER A 72 24.13 -9.27 1.24
N ASN A 73 25.29 -9.49 1.85
CA ASN A 73 25.59 -10.78 2.48
C ASN A 73 24.88 -10.99 3.82
N GLN A 74 24.34 -9.93 4.44
CA GLN A 74 23.53 -10.03 5.65
C GLN A 74 22.12 -10.48 5.29
N THR A 75 21.84 -11.74 5.57
CA THR A 75 20.53 -12.35 5.31
C THR A 75 19.73 -12.66 6.56
N THR A 76 20.35 -12.55 7.74
CA THR A 76 19.69 -12.88 9.02
C THR A 76 19.32 -11.61 9.74
N PHE A 77 18.07 -11.52 10.18
CA PHE A 77 17.53 -10.37 10.89
C PHE A 77 16.78 -10.82 12.14
N MET A 78 16.94 -10.09 13.23
CA MET A 78 16.39 -10.41 14.56
C MET A 78 15.74 -9.17 15.16
N ILE A 79 14.64 -9.33 15.91
CA ILE A 79 13.96 -8.20 16.55
C ILE A 79 14.36 -8.11 18.03
N TYR A 80 14.86 -6.93 18.43
CA TYR A 80 15.13 -6.56 19.82
C TYR A 80 14.35 -5.28 20.16
N GLY A 81 13.23 -5.45 20.88
CA GLY A 81 12.33 -4.33 21.17
C GLY A 81 11.76 -3.73 19.88
N THR A 82 12.03 -2.45 19.65
CA THR A 82 11.62 -1.76 18.41
C THR A 82 12.69 -1.82 17.30
N PHE A 83 13.85 -2.42 17.54
CA PHE A 83 14.93 -2.47 16.55
C PHE A 83 14.98 -3.81 15.83
N ILE A 84 15.27 -3.78 14.53
CA ILE A 84 15.66 -4.95 13.76
C ILE A 84 17.17 -4.93 13.58
N HIS A 85 17.81 -5.98 14.07
CA HIS A 85 19.25 -6.15 14.04
C HIS A 85 19.65 -7.12 12.94
N THR A 86 20.81 -6.85 12.38
CA THR A 86 21.64 -7.81 11.66
C THR A 86 22.69 -8.38 12.63
N PRO A 87 23.48 -9.40 12.26
CA PRO A 87 24.60 -9.83 13.08
C PRO A 87 25.62 -8.73 13.37
N ASN A 88 25.65 -7.66 12.57
CA ASN A 88 26.60 -6.56 12.71
C ASN A 88 26.07 -5.38 13.54
N GLY A 89 24.78 -5.39 13.92
CA GLY A 89 24.19 -4.27 14.68
C GLY A 89 22.76 -3.91 14.23
N PRO A 90 22.18 -2.85 14.82
CA PRO A 90 20.84 -2.38 14.48
C PRO A 90 20.82 -1.80 13.06
N ALA A 91 19.80 -2.15 12.27
CA ALA A 91 19.66 -1.72 10.88
C ALA A 91 18.32 -1.04 10.58
N TYR A 92 17.25 -1.47 11.25
CA TYR A 92 15.93 -0.87 11.10
C TYR A 92 15.30 -0.55 12.45
N HIS A 93 14.34 0.35 12.43
CA HIS A 93 13.56 0.76 13.59
C HIS A 93 12.06 0.64 13.27
N LEU A 94 11.30 0.20 14.25
CA LEU A 94 9.85 0.10 14.25
C LEU A 94 9.25 1.24 15.04
N SER A 95 8.09 1.76 14.62
CA SER A 95 7.42 2.86 15.32
C SER A 95 6.88 2.49 16.69
N SER A 96 6.76 1.20 16.99
CA SER A 96 6.29 0.69 18.27
C SER A 96 6.73 -0.75 18.47
N LEU A 97 6.55 -1.24 19.70
CA LEU A 97 6.64 -2.67 19.99
C LEU A 97 5.52 -3.43 19.26
N LEU A 98 5.77 -4.71 18.97
CA LEU A 98 4.84 -5.54 18.22
C LEU A 98 3.53 -5.83 18.96
N ASP A 99 3.51 -5.68 20.28
CA ASP A 99 2.38 -5.94 21.19
C ASP A 99 1.65 -4.66 21.65
N ALA A 100 1.93 -3.52 21.01
CA ALA A 100 1.44 -2.22 21.46
C ALA A 100 -0.05 -1.92 21.16
N HIS A 101 -0.79 -2.84 20.53
CA HIS A 101 -2.22 -2.68 20.19
C HIS A 101 -2.53 -1.36 19.47
N ILE A 102 -1.85 -1.13 18.35
CA ILE A 102 -1.98 0.09 17.53
C ILE A 102 -2.61 -0.24 16.18
N ALA A 103 -3.21 0.75 15.51
CA ALA A 103 -3.80 0.56 14.18
C ALA A 103 -2.78 0.68 13.02
N LYS A 104 -1.59 1.24 13.28
CA LYS A 104 -0.56 1.48 12.26
C LYS A 104 0.81 1.15 12.79
N LEU A 105 1.53 0.27 12.11
CA LEU A 105 2.93 -0.01 12.38
C LEU A 105 3.80 0.52 11.22
N ARG A 106 4.90 1.20 11.54
CA ARG A 106 5.84 1.72 10.56
C ARG A 106 7.23 1.13 10.77
N ILE A 107 7.96 0.97 9.68
CA ILE A 107 9.36 0.57 9.66
C ILE A 107 10.17 1.61 8.90
N ARG A 108 11.37 1.92 9.39
CA ARG A 108 12.35 2.78 8.71
C ARG A 108 13.74 2.17 8.78
N ARG A 109 14.63 2.55 7.85
CA ARG A 109 16.07 2.31 7.99
C ARG A 109 16.66 3.25 9.04
N LEU A 110 17.65 2.77 9.76
CA LEU A 110 18.48 3.62 10.62
C LEU A 110 19.55 4.33 9.80
N ARG A 111 19.83 5.57 10.19
CA ARG A 111 20.95 6.36 9.67
C ARG A 111 22.21 6.08 10.49
N ALA A 112 23.38 6.41 9.95
CA ALA A 112 24.65 6.24 10.66
C ALA A 112 24.66 6.98 12.01
N GLU A 113 24.08 8.17 12.06
CA GLU A 113 23.90 8.97 13.28
C GLU A 113 23.07 8.25 14.36
N ASP A 114 21.97 7.60 13.96
CA ASP A 114 21.12 6.84 14.88
C ASP A 114 21.87 5.63 15.44
N ILE A 115 22.59 4.91 14.57
CA ILE A 115 23.36 3.72 14.95
C ILE A 115 24.45 4.10 15.97
N ALA A 116 25.20 5.17 15.70
CA ALA A 116 26.24 5.65 16.61
C ALA A 116 25.67 6.04 18.00
N LEU A 117 24.47 6.64 18.05
CA LEU A 117 23.79 6.97 19.31
C LEU A 117 23.35 5.73 20.09
N ILE A 118 22.86 4.71 19.38
CA ILE A 118 22.43 3.43 19.97
C ILE A 118 23.65 2.67 20.52
N GLU A 119 24.70 2.51 19.71
CA GLU A 119 25.90 1.76 20.06
C GLU A 119 26.70 2.41 21.18
N ALA A 120 26.76 3.74 21.22
CA ALA A 120 27.40 4.47 22.32
C ALA A 120 26.64 4.34 23.65
N GLY A 121 25.48 3.67 23.69
CA GLY A 121 24.64 3.52 24.87
C GLY A 121 24.04 4.84 25.37
N ARG A 122 24.17 5.92 24.57
CA ARG A 122 23.77 7.28 24.94
C ARG A 122 22.27 7.50 24.76
N SER A 123 21.63 6.79 23.84
CA SER A 123 20.17 6.81 23.71
C SER A 123 19.64 5.41 23.47
N ARG A 124 18.96 4.84 24.48
CA ARG A 124 18.11 3.66 24.30
C ARG A 124 16.80 3.98 23.58
N ASN A 125 16.50 5.27 23.40
CA ASN A 125 15.24 5.78 22.88
C ASN A 125 15.52 6.77 21.74
N VAL A 126 16.07 6.27 20.64
CA VAL A 126 16.07 7.04 19.38
C VAL A 126 14.62 7.22 18.96
N PRO A 127 14.10 8.45 18.76
CA PRO A 127 12.73 8.64 18.35
C PRO A 127 12.50 8.07 16.95
N PHE A 128 11.27 7.61 16.71
CA PHE A 128 10.88 7.19 15.37
C PHE A 128 10.58 8.42 14.51
N ASP A 129 11.42 8.67 13.52
CA ASP A 129 11.18 9.69 12.51
C ASP A 129 10.16 9.19 11.47
N ILE A 130 8.98 9.82 11.45
CA ILE A 130 7.89 9.46 10.54
C ILE A 130 8.24 9.82 9.10
N ALA A 131 9.03 10.88 8.87
CA ALA A 131 9.38 11.33 7.52
C ALA A 131 10.23 10.30 6.76
N SER A 132 11.07 9.54 7.48
CA SER A 132 11.90 8.48 6.91
C SER A 132 11.24 7.10 6.89
N THR A 133 9.91 7.03 7.02
CA THR A 133 9.16 5.76 6.94
C THR A 133 9.40 5.07 5.60
N LEU A 134 9.75 3.79 5.63
CA LEU A 134 9.97 2.96 4.46
C LEU A 134 8.69 2.22 4.06
N TYR A 135 8.06 1.54 5.02
CA TYR A 135 6.76 0.87 4.87
C TYR A 135 5.86 1.20 6.05
N GLU A 136 4.56 1.27 5.76
CA GLU A 136 3.49 1.41 6.75
C GLU A 136 2.51 0.25 6.57
N ALA A 137 2.22 -0.44 7.68
CA ALA A 137 1.20 -1.46 7.79
C ALA A 137 -0.01 -0.90 8.54
N HIS A 138 -1.21 -1.25 8.08
CA HIS A 138 -2.49 -0.74 8.56
C HIS A 138 -3.42 -1.89 8.93
N ASP A 139 -4.04 -1.77 10.10
CA ASP A 139 -5.09 -2.64 10.62
C ASP A 139 -6.45 -1.95 10.42
N PRO A 140 -7.24 -2.34 9.41
CA PRO A 140 -8.55 -1.75 9.13
C PRO A 140 -9.59 -2.14 10.20
N PRO A 141 -10.42 -1.20 10.69
CA PRO A 141 -11.32 -1.44 11.83
C PRO A 141 -12.43 -2.48 11.62
N PHE A 142 -12.65 -2.97 10.39
CA PHE A 142 -13.78 -3.86 10.07
C PHE A 142 -13.40 -5.14 9.32
N LEU A 143 -12.14 -5.31 8.91
CA LEU A 143 -11.71 -6.49 8.17
C LEU A 143 -10.86 -7.36 9.07
N GLN A 144 -11.37 -8.53 9.45
CA GLN A 144 -10.65 -9.45 10.31
C GLN A 144 -9.53 -10.16 9.56
N ASN A 145 -8.38 -10.28 10.21
CA ASN A 145 -7.20 -10.99 9.69
C ASN A 145 -6.69 -10.45 8.34
N GLU A 146 -6.95 -9.18 8.05
CA GLU A 146 -6.59 -8.54 6.80
C GLU A 146 -5.91 -7.20 7.09
N TYR A 147 -4.70 -7.06 6.57
CA TYR A 147 -3.83 -5.92 6.82
C TYR A 147 -3.32 -5.35 5.51
N TYR A 148 -3.11 -4.04 5.46
CA TYR A 148 -2.64 -3.37 4.26
C TYR A 148 -1.26 -2.77 4.48
N ILE A 149 -0.35 -3.05 3.55
CA ILE A 149 1.06 -2.66 3.64
C ILE A 149 1.40 -1.85 2.40
N GLN A 150 2.00 -0.69 2.60
CA GLN A 150 2.36 0.22 1.51
C GLN A 150 3.76 0.79 1.74
N SER A 151 4.54 0.94 0.67
CA SER A 151 5.76 1.74 0.75
C SER A 151 5.41 3.23 0.86
N LYS A 152 6.19 3.96 1.64
CA LYS A 152 6.12 5.43 1.72
C LYS A 152 7.24 6.11 0.93
N THR A 153 8.07 5.33 0.23
CA THR A 153 9.22 5.82 -0.55
C THR A 153 9.03 5.51 -2.03
N HIS A 154 9.57 6.35 -2.90
CA HIS A 154 9.53 6.14 -4.35
C HIS A 154 10.35 4.91 -4.82
N SER A 155 11.38 4.52 -4.05
CA SER A 155 12.25 3.38 -4.35
C SER A 155 11.74 2.04 -3.82
N GLY A 156 10.61 2.03 -3.10
CA GLY A 156 10.07 0.82 -2.49
C GLY A 156 9.17 0.01 -3.41
N TRP A 157 8.53 -1.02 -2.84
CA TRP A 157 7.59 -1.85 -3.59
C TRP A 157 6.38 -1.01 -4.07
N PRO A 158 6.00 -1.09 -5.36
CA PRO A 158 4.92 -0.27 -5.90
C PRO A 158 3.53 -0.77 -5.49
N GLY A 159 2.66 0.16 -5.15
CA GLY A 159 1.25 -0.10 -4.83
C GLY A 159 1.01 -0.57 -3.40
N VAL A 160 -0.21 -1.06 -3.16
CA VAL A 160 -0.66 -1.54 -1.84
C VAL A 160 -0.68 -3.06 -1.85
N LEU A 161 -0.18 -3.66 -0.77
CA LEU A 161 -0.20 -5.09 -0.53
C LEU A 161 -1.25 -5.42 0.53
N GLN A 162 -2.06 -6.42 0.25
CA GLN A 162 -2.97 -7.06 1.19
C GLN A 162 -2.25 -8.26 1.80
N LEU A 163 -2.13 -8.28 3.12
CA LEU A 163 -1.67 -9.40 3.93
C LEU A 163 -2.88 -10.00 4.62
N GLN A 164 -3.25 -11.22 4.25
CA GLN A 164 -4.44 -11.89 4.78
C GLN A 164 -4.10 -13.27 5.33
N PHE A 165 -4.59 -13.60 6.51
CA PHE A 165 -4.50 -14.98 7.02
C PHE A 165 -5.67 -15.81 6.49
N GLY A 166 -5.34 -16.89 5.77
CA GLY A 166 -6.28 -17.84 5.19
C GLY A 166 -6.03 -19.25 5.71
N PHE A 167 -6.37 -20.27 4.92
CA PHE A 167 -6.27 -21.69 5.30
C PHE A 167 -4.83 -22.10 5.70
N ARG A 168 -4.52 -21.98 6.99
CA ARG A 168 -3.23 -22.33 7.64
C ARG A 168 -2.00 -21.57 7.13
N SER A 169 -2.18 -20.55 6.30
CA SER A 169 -1.11 -19.73 5.74
C SER A 169 -1.54 -18.29 5.58
N TRP A 170 -0.55 -17.40 5.62
CA TRP A 170 -0.67 -16.02 5.20
C TRP A 170 -0.53 -15.92 3.69
N HIS A 171 -1.32 -15.04 3.09
CA HIS A 171 -1.31 -14.74 1.67
C HIS A 171 -1.02 -13.25 1.49
N VAL A 172 -0.07 -12.95 0.61
CA VAL A 172 0.23 -11.58 0.20
C VAL A 172 -0.27 -11.40 -1.22
N ARG A 173 -1.11 -10.40 -1.43
CA ARG A 173 -1.65 -10.03 -2.73
C ARG A 173 -1.38 -8.56 -3.00
N GLN A 174 -1.08 -8.23 -4.25
CA GLN A 174 -1.03 -6.84 -4.68
C GLN A 174 -2.44 -6.39 -5.03
N VAL A 175 -2.89 -5.32 -4.36
CA VAL A 175 -4.16 -4.67 -4.62
C VAL A 175 -3.96 -3.75 -5.82
N MET A 176 -4.66 -4.08 -6.91
CA MET A 176 -4.68 -3.28 -8.13
C MET A 176 -5.77 -2.20 -8.04
N GLN A 177 -5.80 -1.27 -9.00
CA GLN A 177 -6.86 -0.25 -9.09
C GLN A 177 -8.26 -0.88 -9.08
N GLN A 178 -9.26 -0.10 -8.66
CA GLN A 178 -10.64 -0.56 -8.49
C GLN A 178 -11.15 -1.34 -9.72
N GLY A 179 -11.72 -2.52 -9.50
CA GLY A 179 -12.27 -3.39 -10.55
C GLY A 179 -11.30 -4.48 -11.07
N MET A 180 -10.03 -4.44 -10.69
CA MET A 180 -9.05 -5.49 -11.02
C MET A 180 -8.97 -6.55 -9.90
N THR A 181 -8.73 -7.80 -10.30
CA THR A 181 -8.51 -8.89 -9.34
C THR A 181 -7.14 -8.74 -8.66
N PRO A 182 -7.05 -8.89 -7.32
CA PRO A 182 -5.77 -8.83 -6.62
C PRO A 182 -4.81 -9.91 -7.12
N GLN A 183 -3.56 -9.53 -7.38
CA GLN A 183 -2.54 -10.45 -7.89
C GLN A 183 -1.83 -11.14 -6.73
N ALA A 184 -1.82 -12.48 -6.71
CA ALA A 184 -1.07 -13.23 -5.71
C ALA A 184 0.44 -12.95 -5.85
N LEU A 185 1.11 -12.69 -4.73
CA LEU A 185 2.54 -12.41 -4.68
C LEU A 185 3.31 -13.46 -3.88
N LEU A 186 2.92 -13.66 -2.62
CA LEU A 186 3.61 -14.57 -1.71
C LEU A 186 2.63 -15.36 -0.85
N THR A 187 3.13 -16.47 -0.30
CA THR A 187 2.47 -17.20 0.78
C THR A 187 3.46 -17.47 1.91
N CYS A 188 2.99 -17.45 3.16
CA CYS A 188 3.78 -17.82 4.32
C CYS A 188 3.03 -18.79 5.23
N GLY A 189 3.57 -19.99 5.41
CA GLY A 189 2.95 -21.02 6.23
C GLY A 189 3.99 -21.93 6.84
N LYS A 190 3.56 -22.81 7.74
CA LYS A 190 4.41 -23.87 8.28
C LYS A 190 5.02 -24.66 7.13
N ALA A 191 6.28 -25.04 7.25
CA ALA A 191 6.87 -26.01 6.34
C ALA A 191 6.02 -27.30 6.36
N GLY A 192 5.24 -27.54 5.31
CA GLY A 192 4.40 -28.73 5.18
C GLY A 192 5.22 -30.02 5.30
N SER A 193 4.58 -31.02 5.89
CA SER A 193 5.03 -32.37 6.31
C SER A 193 5.60 -33.31 5.22
N LEU A 194 6.26 -32.78 4.18
CA LEU A 194 7.00 -33.62 3.22
C LEU A 194 8.49 -33.60 3.54
N LYS A 195 8.95 -34.69 4.17
CA LYS A 195 10.32 -35.26 4.26
C LYS A 195 11.45 -34.50 3.52
N ARG A 196 11.68 -33.24 3.85
CA ARG A 196 12.95 -32.57 3.58
C ARG A 196 13.59 -32.34 4.92
N ARG A 197 14.82 -32.81 5.05
CA ARG A 197 15.78 -32.50 6.12
C ARG A 197 15.93 -30.97 6.22
N ILE A 198 14.96 -30.29 6.78
CA ILE A 198 15.24 -29.10 7.56
C ILE A 198 15.72 -29.71 8.86
N SER A 199 17.03 -29.75 9.02
CA SER A 199 17.66 -30.06 10.29
C SER A 199 16.94 -29.25 11.35
N GLU A 200 16.12 -29.90 12.19
CA GLU A 200 15.68 -29.33 13.45
C GLU A 200 16.98 -29.03 14.21
N ARG A 201 17.51 -27.83 14.03
CA ARG A 201 18.62 -27.34 14.83
C ARG A 201 18.05 -27.27 16.23
N ARG A 202 18.77 -27.86 17.19
CA ARG A 202 18.33 -28.18 18.56
C ARG A 202 17.70 -27.01 19.36
N ASN A 203 17.75 -25.79 18.83
CA ASN A 203 17.30 -24.53 19.42
C ASN A 203 16.30 -23.72 18.54
N GLU A 204 15.77 -24.30 17.46
CA GLU A 204 14.86 -23.62 16.51
C GLU A 204 13.46 -24.27 16.53
N LEU A 205 12.41 -23.46 16.73
CA LEU A 205 11.01 -23.92 16.61
C LEU A 205 10.58 -23.99 15.13
N VAL A 206 9.54 -24.79 14.85
CA VAL A 206 9.04 -25.12 13.49
C VAL A 206 9.00 -23.89 12.57
N PRO A 207 9.75 -23.90 11.45
CA PRO A 207 9.88 -22.72 10.61
C PRO A 207 8.60 -22.41 9.84
N SER A 208 8.33 -21.10 9.69
CA SER A 208 7.39 -20.60 8.68
C SER A 208 8.19 -20.16 7.45
N VAL A 209 7.74 -20.54 6.26
CA VAL A 209 8.49 -20.31 5.02
C VAL A 209 7.71 -19.38 4.11
N TRP A 210 8.35 -18.31 3.67
CA TRP A 210 7.83 -17.40 2.66
C TRP A 210 8.17 -17.91 1.26
N LYS A 211 7.15 -18.10 0.43
CA LYS A 211 7.28 -18.58 -0.95
C LYS A 211 6.63 -17.63 -1.92
N ASP A 212 7.23 -17.50 -3.10
CA ASP A 212 6.59 -16.85 -4.24
C ASP A 212 5.53 -17.74 -4.90
N VAL A 213 4.86 -17.20 -5.92
CA VAL A 213 3.86 -17.91 -6.73
C VAL A 213 4.42 -19.13 -7.46
N HIS A 214 5.73 -19.22 -7.67
CA HIS A 214 6.41 -20.36 -8.28
C HIS A 214 6.89 -21.38 -7.25
N GLY A 215 6.66 -21.15 -5.96
CA GLY A 215 7.07 -22.01 -4.86
C GLY A 215 8.54 -21.84 -4.44
N ARG A 216 9.25 -20.84 -4.96
CA ARG A 216 10.62 -20.50 -4.55
C ARG A 216 10.59 -19.88 -3.15
N VAL A 217 11.46 -20.38 -2.28
CA VAL A 217 11.60 -19.86 -0.92
C VAL A 217 12.38 -18.54 -0.96
N LEU A 218 11.77 -17.47 -0.45
CA LEU A 218 12.42 -16.15 -0.36
C LEU A 218 12.92 -15.86 1.05
N ALA A 219 12.26 -16.39 2.08
CA ALA A 219 12.71 -16.26 3.45
C ALA A 219 12.19 -17.39 4.34
N THR A 220 12.86 -17.61 5.47
CA THR A 220 12.46 -18.55 6.51
C THR A 220 12.42 -17.83 7.86
N GLU A 221 11.26 -17.88 8.53
CA GLU A 221 11.09 -17.40 9.89
C GLU A 221 11.38 -18.55 10.86
N VAL A 222 12.18 -18.26 11.88
CA VAL A 222 12.48 -19.16 12.99
C VAL A 222 12.47 -18.39 14.31
N LEU A 223 12.21 -19.08 15.41
CA LEU A 223 12.50 -18.58 16.75
C LEU A 223 13.84 -19.14 17.18
N LYS A 224 14.83 -18.28 17.43
CA LYS A 224 16.16 -18.69 17.90
C LYS A 224 16.29 -18.44 19.40
N LEU A 225 16.86 -19.40 20.11
CA LEU A 225 17.26 -19.20 21.50
C LEU A 225 18.58 -18.42 21.55
N GLU A 226 18.54 -17.19 22.04
CA GLU A 226 19.71 -16.34 22.24
C GLU A 226 19.68 -15.73 23.64
N GLY A 227 20.76 -15.89 24.41
CA GLY A 227 20.83 -15.39 25.78
C GLY A 227 19.72 -15.93 26.70
N GLY A 228 19.20 -17.14 26.42
CA GLY A 228 18.09 -17.75 27.16
C GLY A 228 16.70 -17.23 26.78
N LYS A 229 16.58 -16.33 25.79
CA LYS A 229 15.30 -15.82 25.29
C LYS A 229 15.05 -16.29 23.86
N MET A 230 13.80 -16.57 23.53
CA MET A 230 13.39 -16.87 22.15
C MET A 230 13.19 -15.56 21.39
N LEU A 231 13.94 -15.38 20.30
CA LEU A 231 13.89 -14.19 19.47
C LEU A 231 13.32 -14.49 18.09
N PRO A 232 12.33 -13.72 17.62
CA PRO A 232 11.89 -13.75 16.23
C PRO A 232 13.09 -13.46 15.32
N THR A 233 13.36 -14.39 14.42
CA THR A 233 14.43 -14.29 13.44
C THR A 233 13.87 -14.59 12.04
N ILE A 234 14.30 -13.84 11.04
CA ILE A 234 14.07 -14.16 9.63
C ILE A 234 15.41 -14.34 8.91
N GLU A 235 15.47 -15.36 8.07
CA GLU A 235 16.59 -15.65 7.18
C GLU A 235 16.14 -15.47 5.74
N LEU A 236 16.65 -14.43 5.07
CA LEU A 236 16.37 -14.10 3.68
C LEU A 236 17.21 -14.94 2.72
N SER A 237 16.69 -15.17 1.51
CA SER A 237 17.50 -15.73 0.44
C SER A 237 18.56 -14.73 -0.03
N LYS A 238 19.78 -15.21 -0.30
CA LYS A 238 20.95 -14.37 -0.63
C LYS A 238 20.78 -13.57 -1.92
N ASP A 239 19.99 -14.10 -2.84
CA ASP A 239 19.74 -13.57 -4.18
C ASP A 239 18.60 -12.54 -4.24
N LEU A 240 18.05 -12.13 -3.09
CA LEU A 240 17.10 -11.03 -3.03
C LEU A 240 17.81 -9.69 -3.23
N GLY A 241 17.32 -8.88 -4.17
CA GLY A 241 17.69 -7.48 -4.29
C GLY A 241 17.14 -6.63 -3.14
N GLN A 242 17.62 -5.40 -3.00
CA GLN A 242 17.31 -4.52 -1.87
C GLN A 242 15.79 -4.34 -1.65
N VAL A 243 15.04 -3.99 -2.70
CA VAL A 243 13.58 -3.78 -2.60
C VAL A 243 12.86 -5.01 -2.06
N TRP A 244 13.25 -6.19 -2.52
CA TRP A 244 12.67 -7.45 -2.04
C TRP A 244 13.04 -7.74 -0.61
N ARG A 245 14.29 -7.48 -0.19
CA ARG A 245 14.71 -7.68 1.21
C ARG A 245 13.87 -6.85 2.16
N GLU A 246 13.69 -5.58 1.83
CA GLU A 246 12.92 -4.65 2.64
C GLU A 246 11.45 -4.99 2.66
N LEU A 247 10.91 -5.40 1.51
CA LEU A 247 9.56 -5.92 1.46
C LEU A 247 9.40 -7.15 2.37
N MET A 248 10.35 -8.10 2.31
CA MET A 248 10.30 -9.29 3.17
C MET A 248 10.35 -8.92 4.66
N LEU A 249 11.17 -7.94 5.04
CA LEU A 249 11.22 -7.43 6.41
C LEU A 249 9.91 -6.76 6.82
N ALA A 250 9.34 -5.92 5.95
CA ALA A 250 8.05 -5.28 6.21
C ALA A 250 6.93 -6.32 6.39
N LEU A 251 6.82 -7.29 5.48
CA LEU A 251 5.83 -8.37 5.56
C LEU A 251 5.99 -9.24 6.80
N TRP A 252 7.23 -9.58 7.15
CA TRP A 252 7.54 -10.35 8.35
C TRP A 252 7.10 -9.62 9.62
N VAL A 253 7.51 -8.37 9.78
CA VAL A 253 7.15 -7.56 10.94
C VAL A 253 5.64 -7.33 10.99
N SER A 254 4.98 -7.03 9.86
CA SER A 254 3.53 -6.86 9.79
C SER A 254 2.79 -8.14 10.19
N ARG A 255 3.29 -9.31 9.80
CA ARG A 255 2.71 -10.61 10.20
C ARG A 255 2.86 -10.83 11.71
N LEU A 256 4.04 -10.56 12.27
CA LEU A 256 4.24 -10.69 13.72
C LEU A 256 3.32 -9.73 14.48
N TRP A 257 3.27 -8.47 14.05
CA TRP A 257 2.38 -7.46 14.63
C TRP A 257 0.91 -7.87 14.54
N ALA A 258 0.46 -8.37 13.39
CA ALA A 258 -0.89 -8.92 13.23
C ALA A 258 -1.22 -10.03 14.26
N GLY A 259 -0.23 -10.82 14.68
CA GLY A 259 -0.39 -11.85 15.69
C GLY A 259 -0.31 -11.38 17.15
N PHE A 260 0.28 -10.22 17.43
CA PHE A 260 0.60 -9.79 18.81
C PHE A 260 0.03 -8.43 19.22
N GLY A 261 -0.22 -7.51 18.29
CA GLY A 261 -0.56 -6.13 18.62
C GLY A 261 -1.22 -5.34 17.51
N ALA A 262 -1.74 -6.01 16.48
CA ALA A 262 -2.88 -5.48 15.75
C ALA A 262 -4.02 -5.28 16.73
N GLY A 263 -4.67 -4.14 16.67
CA GLY A 263 -5.71 -3.73 17.60
C GLY A 263 -6.99 -4.49 17.33
N SER A 264 -7.01 -5.78 17.68
CA SER A 264 -8.21 -6.60 17.72
C SER A 264 -9.23 -5.89 18.59
N GLY A 265 -10.17 -5.21 17.93
CA GLY A 265 -11.33 -4.62 18.57
C GLY A 265 -12.08 -5.71 19.33
N GLY A 266 -11.97 -5.65 20.65
CA GLY A 266 -13.05 -6.09 21.53
C GLY A 266 -14.20 -5.11 21.49
#